data_AF-A0A6J2U5K4-F1
#
_entry.id   AF-A0A6J2U5K4-F1
#
_cell.length_a   1.000
_cell.length_b   1.000
_cell.length_c   1.000
_cell.angle_alpha   90.00
_cell.angle_beta   90.00
_cell.angle_gamma   90.00
#
_symmetry.space_group_name_H-M   'P 1'
#
loop_
_entity.id
_entity.type
_entity.pdbx_description
1 polymer ?
#
loop_
_entity_poly.entity_id
_entity_poly.type
_entity_poly.pdbx_seq_one_letter_code
_entity_poly.pdbx_strand_id
1 'polypeptide(L)'
;MAEQLFPQLERPLPQLPSLHYTLYAYREELRRRDAPFMKMSTIKLHLTDNLILQTIKNIRQYDTIEIMNLNREIVFKRKLYRQMRKVRKLEKLGLNIDPRKLNEVQWQ
;
A
#
# COMPACT_ATOMS: atom_id res chain seq x y z
N MET A 1 -0.02 4.11 -60.21
CA MET A 1 -0.47 4.98 -59.10
C MET A 1 -0.49 4.20 -57.78
N ALA A 2 0.66 3.72 -57.30
CA ALA A 2 0.75 3.05 -55.98
C ALA A 2 2.01 3.45 -55.18
N GLU A 3 2.77 4.44 -55.65
CA GLU A 3 4.03 4.88 -55.00
C GLU A 3 3.88 6.11 -54.09
N GLN A 4 2.66 6.60 -53.85
CA GLN A 4 2.44 7.86 -53.11
C GLN A 4 1.84 7.70 -51.71
N LEU A 5 1.79 6.50 -51.13
CA LEU A 5 1.03 6.31 -49.91
C LEU A 5 1.80 6.40 -48.58
N PHE A 6 3.13 6.23 -48.53
CA PHE A 6 3.83 6.28 -47.23
C PHE A 6 5.29 6.77 -47.30
N PRO A 7 5.55 8.09 -47.45
CA PRO A 7 6.93 8.63 -47.42
C PRO A 7 7.53 8.72 -46.01
N GLN A 8 6.85 8.19 -44.98
CA GLN A 8 7.18 8.41 -43.57
C GLN A 8 7.74 7.17 -42.84
N LEU A 9 7.84 6.02 -43.53
CA LEU A 9 8.27 4.76 -42.95
C LEU A 9 9.78 4.50 -42.98
N GLU A 10 10.59 5.49 -43.36
CA GLU A 10 12.07 5.40 -43.28
C GLU A 10 12.66 5.94 -41.98
N ARG A 11 11.84 6.38 -41.01
CA ARG A 11 12.38 6.68 -39.68
C ARG A 11 12.60 5.36 -38.95
N PRO A 12 13.82 5.01 -38.51
CA PRO A 12 14.00 3.88 -37.61
C PRO A 12 13.13 4.16 -36.39
N LEU A 13 12.14 3.30 -36.15
CA LEU A 13 11.33 3.34 -34.95
C LEU A 13 12.30 3.36 -33.76
N PRO A 14 12.11 4.24 -32.75
CA PRO A 14 12.93 4.18 -31.55
C PRO A 14 12.91 2.73 -31.08
N GLN A 15 14.09 2.10 -30.99
CA GLN A 15 14.22 0.67 -30.76
C GLN A 15 13.32 0.32 -29.58
N LEU A 16 12.19 -0.34 -29.86
CA LEU A 16 11.26 -0.72 -28.81
C LEU A 16 12.09 -1.53 -27.82
N PRO A 17 12.06 -1.19 -26.52
CA PRO A 17 12.85 -1.92 -25.55
C PRO A 17 12.57 -3.41 -25.73
N SER A 18 13.63 -4.22 -25.72
CA SER A 18 13.52 -5.67 -25.85
C SER A 18 12.36 -6.19 -25.01
N LEU A 19 11.59 -7.15 -25.51
CA LEU A 19 10.47 -7.76 -24.78
C LEU A 19 10.88 -8.17 -23.35
N HIS A 20 12.13 -8.59 -23.18
CA HIS A 20 12.67 -8.91 -21.87
C HIS A 20 12.80 -7.68 -20.95
N TYR A 21 13.22 -6.54 -21.48
CA TYR A 21 13.32 -5.29 -20.74
C TYR A 21 11.93 -4.74 -20.39
N THR A 22 10.97 -4.78 -21.31
CA THR A 22 9.60 -4.32 -21.02
C THR A 22 8.94 -5.20 -19.95
N LEU A 23 9.09 -6.53 -20.03
CA LEU A 23 8.63 -7.44 -18.99
C LEU A 23 9.35 -7.23 -17.66
N TYR A 24 10.67 -6.98 -17.69
CA TYR A 24 11.44 -6.67 -16.49
C TYR A 24 10.97 -5.35 -15.85
N ALA A 25 10.88 -4.27 -16.62
CA ALA A 25 10.42 -2.97 -16.15
C ALA A 25 9.00 -3.05 -15.59
N TYR A 26 8.09 -3.74 -16.29
CA TYR A 26 6.73 -3.97 -15.80
C TYR A 26 6.69 -4.74 -14.47
N ARG A 27 7.53 -5.77 -14.32
CA ARG A 27 7.65 -6.52 -13.06
C ARG A 27 8.25 -5.66 -11.94
N GLU A 28 9.20 -4.79 -12.26
CA GLU A 28 9.76 -3.82 -11.32
C GLU A 28 8.73 -2.76 -10.91
N GLU A 29 7.92 -2.24 -11.83
CA GLU A 29 6.79 -1.35 -11.53
C GLU A 29 5.72 -2.04 -10.66
N LEU A 30 5.43 -3.32 -10.88
CA LEU A 30 4.54 -4.08 -9.99
C LEU A 30 5.18 -4.35 -8.62
N ARG A 31 6.50 -4.49 -8.55
CA ARG A 31 7.26 -4.64 -7.30
C ARG A 31 7.41 -3.34 -6.53
N ARG A 32 7.38 -2.20 -7.22
CA ARG A 32 7.19 -0.87 -6.63
C ARG A 32 5.82 -0.89 -5.94
N ARG A 33 5.84 -1.29 -4.68
CA ARG A 33 4.71 -1.28 -3.74
C ARG A 33 4.37 0.18 -3.37
N ASP A 34 4.30 1.05 -4.37
CA ASP A 34 4.09 2.50 -4.31
C ASP A 34 2.62 2.85 -4.09
N ALA A 35 1.86 1.98 -3.42
CA ALA A 35 0.73 2.48 -2.66
C ALA A 35 1.35 3.28 -1.50
N PRO A 36 1.17 4.61 -1.45
CA PRO A 36 1.76 5.42 -0.40
C PRO A 36 1.36 4.81 0.92
N PHE A 37 2.34 4.50 1.78
CA PHE A 37 2.09 3.83 3.06
C PHE A 37 0.93 4.48 3.81
N MET A 38 0.81 5.80 3.72
CA MET A 38 -0.31 6.55 4.26
C MET A 38 -1.66 6.18 3.64
N LYS A 39 -1.79 6.16 2.31
CA LYS A 39 -3.06 5.79 1.63
C LYS A 39 -3.49 4.37 1.99
N MET A 40 -2.55 3.42 2.00
CA MET A 40 -2.85 2.05 2.40
C MET A 40 -3.22 1.95 3.88
N SER A 41 -2.52 2.69 4.75
CA SER A 41 -2.81 2.71 6.19
C SER A 41 -4.15 3.37 6.51
N THR A 42 -4.56 4.41 5.79
CA THR A 42 -5.90 5.01 5.92
C THR A 42 -7.00 4.03 5.53
N ILE A 43 -6.81 3.26 4.45
CA ILE A 43 -7.77 2.23 4.04
C ILE A 43 -7.86 1.14 5.10
N LYS A 44 -6.72 0.65 5.60
CA LYS A 44 -6.68 -0.34 6.68
C LYS A 44 -7.41 0.15 7.93
N LEU A 45 -7.22 1.40 8.33
CA LEU A 45 -7.96 1.99 9.45
C LEU A 45 -9.47 1.99 9.21
N HIS A 46 -9.91 2.43 8.03
CA HIS A 46 -11.33 2.46 7.69
C HIS A 46 -11.95 1.06 7.70
N LEU A 47 -11.27 0.07 7.12
CA LEU A 47 -11.72 -1.31 7.13
C LEU A 47 -11.77 -1.90 8.55
N THR A 48 -10.74 -1.65 9.37
CA THR A 48 -10.73 -2.09 10.77
C THR A 48 -11.84 -1.41 11.58
N ASP A 49 -12.14 -0.13 11.33
CA ASP A 49 -13.23 0.57 12.01
C ASP A 49 -14.60 -0.02 11.66
N ASN A 50 -14.82 -0.34 10.38
CA ASN A 50 -16.04 -1.01 9.95
C ASN A 50 -16.16 -2.40 10.57
N LEU A 51 -15.06 -3.16 10.63
CA LEU A 51 -15.03 -4.49 11.24
C LEU A 51 -15.36 -4.43 12.72
N ILE A 52 -14.70 -3.54 13.48
CA ILE A 52 -14.99 -3.28 14.89
C ILE A 52 -16.47 -2.97 15.11
N LEU A 53 -17.05 -2.09 14.27
CA LEU A 53 -18.46 -1.70 14.37
C LEU A 53 -19.40 -2.87 14.08
N GLN A 54 -19.09 -3.70 13.09
CA GLN A 54 -19.86 -4.90 12.78
C GLN A 54 -19.78 -5.93 13.90
N THR A 55 -18.57 -6.19 14.42
CA THR A 55 -18.34 -7.13 15.52
C THR A 55 -19.08 -6.67 16.77
N ILE A 56 -19.02 -5.39 17.14
CA ILE A 56 -19.77 -4.84 18.29
C ILE A 56 -21.29 -5.01 18.12
N LYS A 57 -21.83 -4.79 16.91
CA LYS A 57 -23.27 -4.95 16.64
C LYS A 57 -23.74 -6.40 16.73
N ASN A 58 -22.89 -7.34 16.32
CA ASN A 58 -23.23 -8.75 16.21
C ASN A 58 -22.84 -9.57 17.45
N ILE A 59 -22.10 -8.98 18.39
CA ILE A 59 -21.62 -9.70 19.57
C ILE A 59 -22.79 -10.13 20.45
N ARG A 60 -22.84 -11.42 20.78
CA ARG A 60 -23.82 -11.96 21.72
C ARG A 60 -23.25 -11.86 23.13
N GLN A 61 -24.12 -11.74 24.14
CA GLN A 61 -23.68 -11.85 25.54
C GLN A 61 -22.94 -13.20 25.69
N TYR A 62 -21.71 -13.16 26.22
CA TYR A 62 -20.81 -14.31 26.45
C TYR A 62 -19.98 -14.85 25.27
N ASP A 63 -19.91 -14.16 24.13
CA ASP A 63 -19.01 -14.58 23.04
C ASP A 63 -17.55 -14.12 23.27
N THR A 64 -16.76 -14.97 23.93
CA THR A 64 -15.37 -14.67 24.30
C THR A 64 -14.44 -14.56 23.09
N ILE A 65 -14.73 -15.28 22.00
CA ILE A 65 -13.92 -15.29 20.78
C ILE A 65 -14.06 -13.93 20.10
N GLU A 66 -15.28 -13.43 19.97
CA GLU A 66 -15.53 -12.11 19.37
C GLU A 66 -14.92 -10.97 20.20
N ILE A 67 -14.94 -11.08 21.54
CA ILE A 67 -14.25 -10.11 22.41
C ILE A 67 -12.73 -10.14 22.17
N MET A 68 -12.13 -11.32 22.01
CA MET A 68 -10.70 -11.46 21.71
C MET A 68 -10.35 -10.89 20.33
N ASN A 69 -11.18 -11.14 19.32
CA ASN A 69 -11.01 -10.58 17.98
C ASN A 69 -11.10 -9.05 17.99
N LEU A 70 -12.11 -8.51 18.68
CA LEU A 70 -12.29 -7.09 18.88
C LEU A 70 -11.06 -6.44 19.56
N ASN A 71 -10.52 -7.08 20.60
CA ASN A 71 -9.31 -6.59 21.26
C ASN A 71 -8.11 -6.55 20.30
N ARG A 72 -7.90 -7.60 19.49
CA ARG A 72 -6.84 -7.65 18.47
C ARG A 72 -6.99 -6.51 17.46
N GLU A 73 -8.20 -6.25 16.99
CA GLU A 73 -8.51 -5.17 16.05
C GLU A 73 -8.25 -3.79 16.66
N ILE A 74 -8.65 -3.56 17.90
CA ILE A 74 -8.39 -2.32 18.64
C ILE A 74 -6.89 -2.09 18.83
N VAL A 75 -6.14 -3.14 19.22
CA VAL A 75 -4.69 -3.08 19.39
C VAL A 75 -4.01 -2.79 18.05
N PHE A 76 -4.45 -3.45 16.97
CA PHE A 76 -3.96 -3.19 15.62
C PHE A 76 -4.20 -1.73 15.21
N LYS A 77 -5.42 -1.21 15.38
CA LYS A 77 -5.78 0.19 15.11
C LYS A 77 -4.85 1.15 15.84
N ARG A 78 -4.64 0.95 17.15
CA ARG A 78 -3.73 1.78 17.96
C ARG A 78 -2.29 1.74 17.44
N LYS A 79 -1.78 0.55 17.10
CA LYS A 79 -0.43 0.38 16.56
C LYS A 79 -0.28 1.10 15.22
N LEU A 80 -1.25 0.96 14.32
CA LEU A 80 -1.24 1.59 13.02
C LEU A 80 -1.31 3.13 13.12
N TYR A 81 -2.14 3.67 14.01
CA TYR A 81 -2.17 5.11 14.31
C TYR A 81 -0.82 5.64 14.79
N ARG A 82 -0.16 4.92 15.71
CA ARG A 82 1.17 5.31 16.20
C ARG A 82 2.20 5.32 15.07
N GLN A 83 2.20 4.30 14.21
CA GLN A 83 3.08 4.24 13.04
C GLN A 83 2.84 5.42 12.10
N MET A 84 1.59 5.70 11.74
CA MET A 84 1.24 6.83 10.88
C MET A 84 1.67 8.16 11.50
N ARG A 85 1.48 8.35 12.81
CA ARG A 85 1.93 9.56 13.51
C ARG A 85 3.45 9.73 13.46
N LYS A 86 4.21 8.64 13.64
CA LYS A 86 5.68 8.66 13.53
C LYS A 86 6.12 9.04 12.12
N VAL A 87 5.55 8.40 11.10
CA VAL A 87 5.89 8.68 9.69
C VAL A 87 5.59 10.14 9.35
N ARG A 88 4.41 10.67 9.71
CA ARG A 88 4.10 12.10 9.51
C ARG A 88 5.08 13.03 10.22
N LYS A 89 5.60 12.65 11.39
CA LYS A 89 6.61 13.44 12.10
C LYS A 89 7.95 13.43 11.37
N LEU A 90 8.35 12.30 10.80
CA LEU A 90 9.60 12.14 10.04
C LEU A 90 9.51 12.86 8.68
N GLU A 91 8.38 12.77 8.00
CA GLU A 91 8.10 13.54 6.78
C GLU A 91 8.22 15.04 7.03
N LYS A 92 7.68 15.56 8.15
CA LYS A 92 7.84 16.96 8.55
C LYS A 92 9.29 17.37 8.82
N LEU A 93 10.16 16.43 9.16
CA LEU A 93 11.58 16.65 9.38
C LEU A 93 12.42 16.44 8.10
N GLY A 94 11.78 16.13 6.96
CA GLY A 94 12.47 15.85 5.70
C GLY A 94 13.15 14.47 5.63
N LEU A 95 12.88 13.59 6.59
CA LEU A 95 13.47 12.25 6.65
C LEU A 95 12.55 11.25 5.94
N ASN A 96 12.96 10.76 4.77
CA ASN A 96 12.27 9.70 4.05
C ASN A 96 12.72 8.32 4.56
N ILE A 97 12.14 7.88 5.68
CA ILE A 97 12.44 6.58 6.29
C ILE A 97 11.34 5.60 5.92
N ASP A 98 11.75 4.38 5.52
CA ASP A 98 10.83 3.29 5.24
C ASP A 98 9.89 3.03 6.43
N PRO A 99 8.57 3.21 6.27
CA PRO A 99 7.63 3.12 7.38
C PRO A 99 7.51 1.70 7.96
N ARG A 100 7.99 0.70 7.22
CA ARG A 100 8.05 -0.71 7.66
C ARG A 100 9.17 -0.96 8.67
N LYS A 101 10.26 -0.20 8.60
CA LYS A 101 11.43 -0.32 9.51
C LYS A 101 11.21 0.38 10.85
N LEU A 102 10.14 1.17 10.99
CA LEU A 102 9.79 1.89 12.22
C LEU A 102 9.22 0.98 13.35
N ASN A 103 9.21 -0.34 13.16
CA ASN A 103 8.51 -1.30 14.01
C ASN A 103 9.39 -2.22 14.87
N GLU A 104 10.70 -2.00 14.96
CA GLU A 104 11.58 -2.87 15.75
C GLU A 104 11.77 -2.44 17.22
N VAL A 105 11.22 -1.30 17.64
CA VAL A 105 11.34 -0.87 19.04
C VAL A 105 10.12 -1.30 19.86
N GLN A 106 10.28 -2.51 20.39
CA GLN A 106 9.79 -3.12 21.63
C GLN A 106 8.60 -2.52 22.41
N TRP A 107 7.78 -3.43 22.94
CA TRP A 107 7.26 -3.33 24.30
C TRP A 107 7.55 -4.67 25.00
N GLN A 108 8.43 -4.62 26.00
CA GLN A 108 8.35 -5.48 27.18
C GLN A 108 7.10 -5.11 27.99
#